data_AF-A6IVX4-F1
#
_entry.id   AF-A6IVX4-F1
#
_cell.length_a   1.000
_cell.length_b   1.000
_cell.length_c   1.000
_cell.angle_alpha   90.00
_cell.angle_beta   90.00
_cell.angle_gamma   90.00
#
_symmetry.space_group_name_H-M   'P 1'
#
loop_
_entity.id
_entity.type
_entity.pdbx_description
1 polymer ?
#
loop_
_entity_poly.entity_id
_entity_poly.type
_entity_poly.pdbx_seq_one_letter_code
_entity_poly.pdbx_strand_id
1 'polypeptide(L)'
;MTSLSVFRDVPIAQKLEGSLLKIYRQDDSSVKMFLAYKVCMTEGGHPWVSLVVRKTRLQIAEDPSLNYEYLPLAGLKSFIQASLELLFGKHSQAIVEKRVGGVHIVGESGAFQLGAQFLKIWRKNLKTVCIISCQNDEGVGILVVAALSNQHLLCVISQLMDYVQALWGNPPATGARIITSILCNPALFGEWKQSLKGVVENIMLIKEKVKEKLRLLGTPGSWNHITRQSGTHGYLGLNYQQVEFLVKKKHIYLPKTSRINFTCINSSNIDYITQSIHEAVMLTEG
;
A
#
# COMPACT_ATOMS: atom_id res chain seq x y z
N MET A 1 17.31 -8.47 49.36
CA MET A 1 16.07 -8.74 48.61
C MET A 1 16.38 -8.62 47.13
N THR A 2 16.52 -9.75 46.43
CA THR A 2 16.65 -9.76 44.97
C THR A 2 15.31 -9.30 44.38
N SER A 3 15.24 -8.04 43.94
CA SER A 3 14.01 -7.54 43.32
C SER A 3 13.71 -8.38 42.08
N LEU A 4 12.64 -9.17 42.13
CA LEU A 4 12.13 -9.87 40.94
C LEU A 4 11.82 -8.80 39.88
N SER A 5 12.38 -8.94 38.68
CA SER A 5 12.04 -8.09 37.54
C SER A 5 10.53 -8.06 37.31
N VAL A 6 9.97 -6.87 37.13
CA VAL A 6 8.55 -6.64 36.82
C VAL A 6 8.13 -7.19 35.45
N PHE A 7 9.09 -7.66 34.64
CA PHE A 7 8.86 -8.19 33.30
C PHE A 7 8.89 -9.72 33.21
N ARG A 8 8.98 -10.44 34.34
CA ARG A 8 9.10 -11.92 34.34
C ARG A 8 7.95 -12.63 33.61
N ASP A 9 6.75 -12.05 33.69
CA ASP A 9 5.54 -12.66 33.14
C ASP A 9 5.19 -12.13 31.74
N VAL A 10 6.07 -11.31 31.13
CA VAL A 10 5.84 -10.79 29.77
C VAL A 10 6.08 -11.94 28.78
N PRO A 11 5.03 -12.44 28.10
CA PRO A 11 5.20 -13.55 27.17
C PRO A 11 5.94 -13.06 25.92
N ILE A 12 6.70 -13.97 25.29
CA ILE A 12 7.23 -13.72 23.95
C ILE A 12 6.04 -13.50 23.02
N ALA A 13 5.98 -12.34 22.39
CA ALA A 13 4.94 -12.04 21.41
C ALA A 13 4.94 -13.10 20.31
N GLN A 14 3.75 -13.61 19.96
CA GLN A 14 3.61 -14.60 18.91
C GLN A 14 4.18 -14.03 17.61
N LYS A 15 5.34 -14.55 17.21
CA LYS A 15 5.99 -14.13 15.99
C LYS A 15 5.12 -14.63 14.84
N LEU A 16 4.48 -13.72 14.11
CA LEU A 16 3.99 -14.04 12.77
C LEU A 16 5.12 -14.76 12.04
N GLU A 17 4.81 -15.90 11.39
CA GLU A 17 5.77 -16.74 10.66
C GLU A 17 6.84 -15.86 10.01
N GLY A 18 8.11 -16.22 10.22
CA GLY A 18 9.25 -15.38 9.84
C GLY A 18 9.02 -14.78 8.46
N SER A 19 9.04 -13.45 8.37
CA SER A 19 8.71 -12.71 7.16
C SER A 19 9.31 -13.43 5.95
N LEU A 20 8.48 -13.80 4.97
CA LEU A 20 8.90 -14.49 3.75
C LEU A 20 10.15 -13.83 3.13
N LEU A 21 10.27 -12.52 3.29
CA LEU A 21 11.42 -11.72 2.86
C LEU A 21 12.72 -12.10 3.59
N LYS A 22 12.66 -12.45 4.87
CA LYS A 22 13.81 -12.95 5.63
C LYS A 22 14.28 -14.29 5.08
N ILE A 23 13.35 -15.21 4.78
CA ILE A 23 13.69 -16.52 4.19
C ILE A 23 14.34 -16.31 2.82
N TYR A 24 13.74 -15.49 1.97
CA TYR A 24 14.30 -15.11 0.67
C TYR A 24 15.70 -14.49 0.75
N ARG A 25 15.95 -13.64 1.77
CA ARG A 25 17.27 -13.02 1.96
C ARG A 25 18.35 -14.02 2.37
N GLN A 26 17.97 -15.13 3.00
CA GLN A 26 18.88 -16.18 3.45
C GLN A 26 19.10 -17.29 2.41
N ASP A 27 18.37 -17.26 1.29
CA ASP A 27 18.54 -18.21 0.19
C ASP A 27 19.71 -17.78 -0.71
N ASP A 28 20.64 -18.68 -1.00
CA ASP A 28 21.83 -18.39 -1.83
C ASP A 28 21.62 -18.78 -3.32
N SER A 29 20.44 -19.27 -3.68
CA SER A 29 20.11 -19.64 -5.06
C SER A 29 20.23 -18.46 -6.03
N SER A 30 20.89 -18.68 -7.17
CA SER A 30 21.06 -17.67 -8.23
C SER A 30 19.77 -17.36 -8.99
N VAL A 31 18.77 -18.23 -8.89
CA VAL A 31 17.46 -18.08 -9.57
C VAL A 31 16.36 -17.59 -8.63
N LYS A 32 16.69 -17.25 -7.38
CA LYS A 32 15.69 -16.84 -6.39
C LYS A 32 14.96 -15.57 -6.81
N MET A 33 13.65 -15.53 -6.55
CA MET A 33 12.81 -14.39 -6.87
C MET A 33 11.82 -14.10 -5.76
N PHE A 34 11.68 -12.83 -5.38
CA PHE A 34 10.67 -12.40 -4.42
C PHE A 34 9.53 -11.67 -5.14
N LEU A 35 8.38 -12.35 -5.26
CA LEU A 35 7.21 -11.82 -5.97
C LEU A 35 6.16 -11.24 -5.01
N ALA A 36 6.49 -11.11 -3.73
CA ALA A 36 5.60 -10.62 -2.68
C ALA A 36 5.93 -9.18 -2.22
N TYR A 37 6.72 -8.43 -2.99
CA TYR A 37 7.00 -7.02 -2.67
C TYR A 37 5.68 -6.21 -2.62
N LYS A 38 5.56 -5.32 -1.63
CA LYS A 38 4.40 -4.42 -1.49
C LYS A 38 4.49 -3.19 -2.41
N VAL A 39 5.67 -2.88 -2.91
CA VAL A 39 5.94 -1.71 -3.75
C VAL A 39 5.95 -2.08 -5.24
N CYS A 40 5.67 -1.11 -6.10
CA CYS A 40 5.87 -1.28 -7.54
C CYS A 40 7.36 -1.44 -7.83
N MET A 41 7.70 -2.37 -8.71
CA MET A 41 9.08 -2.60 -9.16
C MET A 41 9.27 -2.07 -10.58
N THR A 42 10.50 -1.65 -10.88
CA THR A 42 10.98 -1.36 -12.23
C THR A 42 11.30 -2.66 -12.97
N GLU A 43 11.51 -2.60 -14.28
CA GLU A 43 11.99 -3.75 -15.06
C GLU A 43 13.33 -4.30 -14.54
N GLY A 44 14.19 -3.42 -13.99
CA GLY A 44 15.46 -3.80 -13.36
C GLY A 44 15.33 -4.41 -11.96
N GLY A 45 14.12 -4.62 -11.44
CA GLY A 45 13.92 -5.24 -10.13
C GLY A 45 14.20 -4.32 -8.93
N HIS A 46 14.13 -3.00 -9.12
CA HIS A 46 14.24 -2.01 -8.04
C HIS A 46 12.89 -1.36 -7.74
N PRO A 47 12.65 -0.83 -6.52
CA PRO A 47 11.45 -0.06 -6.22
C PRO A 47 11.30 1.12 -7.20
N TRP A 48 10.14 1.20 -7.85
CA TRP A 48 9.81 2.28 -8.76
C TRP A 48 9.47 3.55 -7.96
N VAL A 49 10.07 4.66 -8.36
CA VAL A 49 9.77 6.00 -7.82
C VAL A 49 9.55 6.93 -9.01
N SER A 50 8.44 7.66 -9.03
CA SER A 50 8.16 8.64 -10.07
C SER A 50 9.28 9.69 -10.15
N LEU A 51 9.70 10.03 -11.36
CA LEU A 51 10.67 11.10 -11.60
C LEU A 51 10.19 12.44 -11.04
N VAL A 52 8.88 12.70 -11.10
CA VAL A 52 8.26 13.91 -10.52
C VAL A 52 8.53 13.96 -9.01
N VAL A 53 8.28 12.85 -8.30
CA VAL A 53 8.55 12.75 -6.86
C VAL A 53 10.03 12.98 -6.55
N ARG A 54 10.94 12.43 -7.36
CA ARG A 54 12.38 12.63 -7.18
C ARG A 54 12.79 14.10 -7.39
N LYS A 55 12.30 14.74 -8.46
CA LYS A 55 12.57 16.16 -8.75
C LYS A 55 12.01 17.06 -7.64
N THR A 56 10.75 16.85 -7.25
CA THR A 56 10.10 17.62 -6.18
C THR A 56 10.82 17.46 -4.85
N ARG A 57 11.34 16.26 -4.53
CA ARG A 57 12.15 16.05 -3.32
C ARG A 57 13.42 16.89 -3.31
N LEU A 58 14.12 17.01 -4.45
CA LEU A 58 15.32 17.82 -4.56
C LEU A 58 14.99 19.30 -4.43
N GLN A 59 13.96 19.77 -5.14
CA GLN A 59 13.50 21.17 -5.06
C GLN A 59 13.13 21.58 -3.64
N ILE A 60 12.43 20.71 -2.89
CA ILE A 60 12.08 20.99 -1.49
C ILE A 60 13.32 21.01 -0.61
N ALA A 61 14.30 20.12 -0.84
CA ALA A 61 15.52 20.07 -0.04
C ALA A 61 16.42 21.31 -0.25
N GLU A 62 16.33 21.97 -1.40
CA GLU A 62 17.08 23.16 -1.77
C GLU A 62 16.37 24.47 -1.40
N ASP A 63 15.12 24.42 -0.93
CA ASP A 63 14.32 25.61 -0.60
C ASP A 63 14.81 26.26 0.71
N PRO A 64 15.39 27.48 0.67
CA PRO A 64 15.90 28.17 1.86
C PRO A 64 14.77 28.64 2.80
N SER A 65 13.52 28.67 2.34
CA SER A 65 12.36 29.00 3.15
C SER A 65 11.78 27.79 3.91
N LEU A 66 12.34 26.59 3.67
CA LEU A 66 11.88 25.38 4.31
C LEU A 66 12.13 25.41 5.82
N ASN A 67 11.04 25.54 6.59
CA ASN A 67 11.07 25.35 8.03
C ASN A 67 10.78 23.89 8.43
N TYR A 68 11.34 23.46 9.56
CA TYR A 68 11.13 22.15 10.17
C TYR A 68 10.27 22.23 11.43
N GLU A 69 9.51 23.32 11.57
CA GLU A 69 8.58 23.49 12.67
C GLU A 69 7.47 22.43 12.63
N TYR A 70 6.94 22.12 13.81
CA TYR A 70 5.83 21.20 13.95
C TYR A 70 4.61 21.70 13.16
N LEU A 71 4.02 20.79 12.38
CA LEU A 71 2.75 21.06 11.72
C LEU A 71 1.63 21.22 12.75
N PRO A 72 0.52 21.91 12.42
CA PRO A 72 -0.70 21.85 13.25
C PRO A 72 -1.14 20.40 13.50
N LEU A 73 -1.84 20.14 14.62
CA LEU A 73 -2.36 18.80 14.97
C LEU A 73 -3.18 18.16 13.85
N ALA A 74 -4.00 18.95 13.16
CA ALA A 74 -4.77 18.47 12.02
C ALA A 74 -3.89 18.06 10.82
N GLY A 75 -2.68 18.61 10.73
CA GLY A 75 -1.74 18.47 9.64
C GLY A 75 -1.61 19.71 8.75
N LEU A 76 -0.94 19.52 7.61
CA LEU A 76 -0.71 20.58 6.63
C LEU A 76 -2.02 20.87 5.88
N LYS A 77 -2.55 22.10 6.01
CA LYS A 77 -3.85 22.47 5.42
C LYS A 77 -3.90 22.29 3.90
N SER A 78 -2.82 22.65 3.20
CA SER A 78 -2.72 22.50 1.74
C SER A 78 -2.70 21.03 1.32
N PHE A 79 -2.06 20.15 2.09
CA PHE A 79 -2.13 18.71 1.89
C PHE A 79 -3.55 18.18 2.05
N ILE A 80 -4.23 18.54 3.15
CA ILE A 80 -5.61 18.12 3.41
C ILE A 80 -6.53 18.54 2.25
N GLN A 81 -6.45 19.81 1.84
CA GLN A 81 -7.24 20.33 0.74
C GLN A 81 -6.96 19.59 -0.57
N ALA A 82 -5.69 19.44 -0.95
CA ALA A 82 -5.30 18.76 -2.18
C ALA A 82 -5.75 17.28 -2.19
N SER A 83 -5.69 16.59 -1.05
CA SER A 83 -6.17 15.22 -0.92
C SER A 83 -7.70 15.12 -1.03
N LEU A 84 -8.45 16.05 -0.43
CA LEU A 84 -9.91 16.09 -0.56
C LEU A 84 -10.34 16.38 -2.01
N GLU A 85 -9.68 17.32 -2.66
CA GLU A 85 -9.94 17.64 -4.08
C GLU A 85 -9.60 16.48 -5.00
N LEU A 86 -8.53 15.72 -4.72
CA LEU A 86 -8.19 14.51 -5.46
C LEU A 86 -9.25 13.41 -5.30
N LEU A 87 -9.80 13.24 -4.09
CA LEU A 87 -10.76 12.18 -3.78
C LEU A 87 -12.19 12.49 -4.27
N PHE A 88 -12.68 13.70 -4.02
CA PHE A 88 -14.06 14.09 -4.33
C PHE A 88 -14.20 14.88 -5.62
N GLY A 89 -13.11 15.47 -6.12
CA GLY A 89 -13.14 16.46 -7.19
C GLY A 89 -13.31 17.89 -6.66
N LYS A 90 -12.57 18.82 -7.26
CA LYS A 90 -12.47 20.23 -6.83
C LYS A 90 -13.81 20.95 -6.64
N HIS A 91 -14.82 20.58 -7.44
CA HIS A 91 -16.14 21.22 -7.45
C HIS A 91 -17.24 20.33 -6.87
N SER A 92 -16.89 19.30 -6.10
CA SER A 92 -17.90 18.45 -5.48
C SER A 92 -18.77 19.24 -4.50
N GLN A 93 -20.07 18.95 -4.53
CA GLN A 93 -21.04 19.56 -3.61
C GLN A 93 -20.64 19.36 -2.14
N ALA A 94 -20.06 18.20 -1.82
CA ALA A 94 -19.60 17.90 -0.47
C ALA A 94 -18.47 18.82 0.02
N ILE A 95 -17.55 19.23 -0.87
CA ILE A 95 -16.51 20.24 -0.56
C ILE A 95 -17.15 21.63 -0.42
N VAL A 96 -18.01 22.02 -1.37
CA VAL A 96 -18.67 23.33 -1.37
C VAL A 96 -19.51 23.55 -0.10
N GLU A 97 -20.24 22.52 0.32
CA GLU A 97 -21.07 22.52 1.54
C GLU A 97 -20.26 22.29 2.83
N LYS A 98 -18.92 22.17 2.74
CA LYS A 98 -18.02 21.89 3.87
C LYS A 98 -18.45 20.66 4.67
N ARG A 99 -18.89 19.63 3.97
CA ARG A 99 -19.32 18.34 4.54
C ARG A 99 -18.23 17.28 4.52
N VAL A 100 -17.11 17.55 3.87
CA VAL A 100 -15.93 16.68 3.90
C VAL A 100 -14.75 17.39 4.52
N GLY A 101 -13.98 16.64 5.31
CA GLY A 101 -12.78 17.10 5.96
C GLY A 101 -11.86 15.92 6.23
N GLY A 102 -10.68 16.18 6.80
CA GLY A 102 -9.81 15.10 7.19
C GLY A 102 -8.68 15.54 8.09
N VAL A 103 -8.04 14.54 8.69
CA VAL A 103 -6.88 14.70 9.57
C VAL A 103 -5.71 13.94 8.98
N HIS A 104 -4.54 14.56 8.97
CA HIS A 104 -3.30 13.94 8.53
C HIS A 104 -2.88 12.86 9.54
N ILE A 105 -2.57 11.68 9.01
CA ILE A 105 -2.25 10.47 9.76
C ILE A 105 -0.88 9.91 9.36
N VAL A 106 -0.33 9.06 10.23
CA VAL A 106 0.91 8.31 9.96
C VAL A 106 0.56 7.01 9.24
N GLY A 107 0.56 7.08 7.91
CA GLY A 107 0.28 5.93 7.04
C GLY A 107 -1.09 5.30 7.22
N GLU A 108 -1.30 4.17 6.55
CA GLU A 108 -2.60 3.46 6.55
C GLU A 108 -2.95 2.91 7.95
N SER A 109 -1.96 2.38 8.66
CA SER A 109 -2.12 1.86 10.03
C SER A 109 -2.61 2.93 10.99
N GLY A 110 -2.11 4.18 10.86
CA GLY A 110 -2.59 5.31 11.64
C GLY A 110 -4.06 5.65 11.34
N ALA A 111 -4.49 5.51 10.07
CA ALA A 111 -5.89 5.68 9.67
C ALA A 111 -6.79 4.70 10.41
N PHE A 112 -6.42 3.41 10.39
CA PHE A 112 -7.21 2.35 11.01
C PHE A 112 -7.25 2.48 12.51
N GLN A 113 -6.11 2.74 13.15
CA GLN A 113 -6.06 2.92 14.60
C GLN A 113 -6.98 4.06 15.03
N LEU A 114 -6.86 5.21 14.37
CA LEU A 114 -7.65 6.40 14.68
C LEU A 114 -9.15 6.19 14.40
N GLY A 115 -9.49 5.65 13.23
CA GLY A 115 -10.88 5.37 12.84
C GLY A 115 -11.54 4.32 13.73
N ALA A 116 -10.85 3.23 14.04
CA ALA A 116 -11.36 2.18 14.93
C ALA A 116 -11.55 2.71 16.36
N GLN A 117 -10.61 3.50 16.88
CA GLN A 117 -10.73 4.11 18.19
C GLN A 117 -11.92 5.08 18.26
N PHE A 118 -12.10 5.90 17.22
CA PHE A 118 -13.25 6.79 17.11
C PHE A 118 -14.58 6.01 17.11
N LEU A 119 -14.70 4.96 16.28
CA LEU A 119 -15.91 4.13 16.22
C LEU A 119 -16.18 3.40 17.54
N LYS A 120 -15.15 2.87 18.19
CA LYS A 120 -15.28 2.17 19.49
C LYS A 120 -15.91 3.06 20.55
N ILE A 121 -15.59 4.35 20.56
CA ILE A 121 -16.05 5.29 21.60
C ILE A 121 -17.44 5.82 21.27
N TRP A 122 -17.65 6.26 20.03
CA TRP A 122 -18.85 7.00 19.63
C TRP A 122 -19.95 6.11 19.04
N ARG A 123 -19.65 4.83 18.74
CA ARG A 123 -20.57 3.88 18.11
C ARG A 123 -20.52 2.51 18.79
N LYS A 124 -20.83 2.49 20.09
CA LYS A 124 -20.79 1.30 20.97
C LYS A 124 -21.65 0.11 20.54
N ASN A 125 -22.66 0.34 19.68
CA ASN A 125 -23.60 -0.70 19.23
C ASN A 125 -23.32 -1.22 17.81
N LEU A 126 -22.17 -0.91 17.20
CA LEU A 126 -21.81 -1.47 15.90
C LEU A 126 -21.52 -2.97 16.04
N LYS A 127 -22.34 -3.80 15.40
CA LYS A 127 -22.16 -5.26 15.39
C LYS A 127 -21.06 -5.70 14.40
N THR A 128 -20.85 -4.94 13.32
CA THR A 128 -19.90 -5.28 12.26
C THR A 128 -19.34 -4.01 11.64
N VAL A 129 -18.02 -3.95 11.49
CA VAL A 129 -17.32 -2.88 10.77
C VAL A 129 -16.56 -3.53 9.61
N CYS A 130 -16.94 -3.20 8.37
CA CYS A 130 -16.23 -3.65 7.18
C CYS A 130 -15.15 -2.64 6.84
N ILE A 131 -13.90 -3.09 6.81
CA ILE A 131 -12.74 -2.28 6.46
C ILE A 131 -12.23 -2.73 5.10
N ILE A 132 -12.16 -1.80 4.14
CA ILE A 132 -11.51 -2.01 2.86
C ILE A 132 -10.13 -1.37 2.95
N SER A 133 -9.09 -2.20 2.94
CA SER A 133 -7.69 -1.79 3.02
C SER A 133 -6.99 -2.09 1.70
N CYS A 134 -6.20 -1.13 1.21
CA CYS A 134 -5.25 -1.37 0.13
C CYS A 134 -3.86 -1.28 0.75
N GLN A 135 -3.39 -2.41 1.29
CA GLN A 135 -2.16 -2.52 2.08
C GLN A 135 -0.95 -1.87 1.41
N ASN A 136 -0.69 -0.60 1.74
CA ASN A 136 0.44 0.16 1.26
C ASN A 136 1.10 0.86 2.46
N ASP A 137 2.38 0.55 2.67
CA ASP A 137 3.16 1.05 3.80
C ASP A 137 3.80 2.39 3.39
N GLU A 138 3.00 3.45 3.38
CA GLU A 138 3.48 4.82 3.21
C GLU A 138 3.43 5.57 4.55
N GLY A 139 4.41 6.45 4.80
CA GLY A 139 4.50 7.20 6.06
C GLY A 139 3.57 8.40 6.18
N VAL A 140 2.77 8.72 5.14
CA VAL A 140 1.89 9.89 5.08
C VAL A 140 0.53 9.47 4.57
N GLY A 141 -0.54 9.91 5.22
CA GLY A 141 -1.90 9.67 4.76
C GLY A 141 -2.89 10.69 5.29
N ILE A 142 -4.15 10.54 4.90
CA ILE A 142 -5.26 11.33 5.42
C ILE A 142 -6.41 10.40 5.83
N LEU A 143 -6.96 10.61 7.02
CA LEU A 143 -8.27 10.04 7.38
C LEU A 143 -9.34 11.04 6.97
N VAL A 144 -10.12 10.69 5.94
CA VAL A 144 -11.19 11.52 5.41
C VAL A 144 -12.53 11.18 6.08
N VAL A 145 -13.27 12.21 6.46
CA VAL A 145 -14.61 12.12 7.03
C VAL A 145 -15.58 12.86 6.13
N ALA A 146 -16.68 12.20 5.77
CA ALA A 146 -17.84 12.82 5.13
C ALA A 146 -19.02 12.83 6.12
N ALA A 147 -19.61 14.00 6.34
CA ALA A 147 -20.71 14.21 7.26
C ALA A 147 -21.97 14.74 6.55
N LEU A 148 -23.10 14.75 7.25
CA LEU A 148 -24.36 15.30 6.75
C LEU A 148 -24.41 16.83 6.81
N SER A 149 -23.63 17.45 7.69
CA SER A 149 -23.50 18.92 7.77
C SER A 149 -22.11 19.32 8.28
N ASN A 150 -21.71 20.57 8.00
CA ASN A 150 -20.45 21.14 8.47
C ASN A 150 -20.34 21.09 10.00
N GLN A 151 -21.42 21.36 10.73
CA GLN A 151 -21.40 21.31 12.20
C GLN A 151 -21.02 19.91 12.73
N HIS A 152 -21.61 18.85 12.17
CA HIS A 152 -21.24 17.48 12.55
C HIS A 152 -19.80 17.14 12.17
N LEU A 153 -19.35 17.60 11.00
CA LEU A 153 -17.96 17.41 10.57
C LEU A 153 -16.98 18.02 11.58
N LEU A 154 -17.23 19.26 12.02
CA LEU A 154 -16.37 19.94 13.00
C LEU A 154 -16.31 19.19 14.34
N CYS A 155 -17.43 18.66 14.82
CA CYS A 155 -17.45 17.82 16.02
C CYS A 155 -16.60 16.56 15.85
N VAL A 156 -16.72 15.87 14.71
CA VAL A 156 -15.96 14.65 14.43
C VAL A 156 -14.46 14.96 14.33
N ILE A 157 -14.08 15.99 13.57
CA ILE A 157 -12.68 16.38 13.38
C ILE A 157 -12.04 16.79 14.72
N SER A 158 -12.76 17.53 15.57
CA SER A 158 -12.28 17.88 16.92
C SER A 158 -11.91 16.63 17.73
N GLN A 159 -12.79 15.63 17.76
CA GLN A 159 -12.54 14.38 18.48
C GLN A 159 -11.38 13.59 17.87
N LEU A 160 -11.24 13.58 16.54
CA LEU A 160 -10.11 12.94 15.89
C LEU A 160 -8.79 13.64 16.24
N MET A 161 -8.77 14.97 16.32
CA MET A 161 -7.59 15.74 16.70
C MET A 161 -7.13 15.45 18.13
N ASP A 162 -8.05 15.29 19.08
CA ASP A 162 -7.73 14.91 20.46
C ASP A 162 -7.00 13.56 20.53
N TYR A 163 -7.43 12.58 19.72
CA TYR A 163 -6.74 11.28 19.64
C TYR A 163 -5.40 11.36 18.92
N VAL A 164 -5.31 12.15 17.85
CA VAL A 164 -4.04 12.39 17.14
C VAL A 164 -2.99 12.96 18.09
N GLN A 165 -3.38 13.94 18.91
CA GLN A 165 -2.50 14.52 19.92
C GLN A 165 -1.96 13.46 20.89
N ALA A 166 -2.80 12.52 21.32
CA ALA A 166 -2.41 11.45 22.24
C ALA A 166 -1.56 10.34 21.60
N LEU A 167 -1.74 10.06 20.31
CA LEU A 167 -1.06 8.96 19.62
C LEU A 167 0.31 9.35 19.07
N TRP A 168 0.40 10.46 18.35
CA TRP A 168 1.63 10.88 17.68
C TRP A 168 1.86 12.39 17.68
N GLY A 169 0.96 13.19 18.26
CA GLY A 169 1.11 14.64 18.30
C GLY A 169 0.96 15.24 16.90
N ASN A 170 2.08 15.60 16.28
CA ASN A 170 2.12 16.31 15.00
C ASN A 170 2.55 15.35 13.88
N PRO A 171 1.85 15.34 12.73
CA PRO A 171 2.13 14.40 11.65
C PRO A 171 3.38 14.79 10.83
N PRO A 172 4.00 13.83 10.10
CA PRO A 172 5.24 14.05 9.35
C PRO A 172 5.08 15.03 8.18
N ALA A 173 5.92 16.06 8.10
CA ALA A 173 5.75 17.14 7.12
C ALA A 173 6.24 16.81 5.70
N THR A 174 7.34 16.07 5.56
CA THR A 174 8.08 15.94 4.29
C THR A 174 7.22 15.34 3.17
N GLY A 175 6.56 14.20 3.43
CA GLY A 175 5.72 13.56 2.40
C GLY A 175 4.49 14.40 2.06
N ALA A 176 3.87 15.05 3.04
CA ALA A 176 2.75 15.95 2.81
C ALA A 176 3.14 17.15 1.93
N ARG A 177 4.33 17.73 2.12
CA ARG A 177 4.86 18.81 1.27
C ARG A 177 5.09 18.32 -0.16
N ILE A 178 5.71 17.15 -0.35
CA ILE A 178 5.92 16.56 -1.69
C ILE A 178 4.58 16.36 -2.41
N ILE A 179 3.61 15.71 -1.75
CA ILE A 179 2.29 15.44 -2.34
C ILE A 179 1.61 16.77 -2.69
N THR A 180 1.62 17.74 -1.78
CA THR A 180 1.02 19.06 -2.02
C THR A 180 1.66 19.77 -3.22
N SER A 181 2.99 19.81 -3.29
CA SER A 181 3.71 20.46 -4.39
C SER A 181 3.36 19.82 -5.74
N ILE A 182 3.18 18.50 -5.80
CA ILE A 182 2.78 17.80 -7.02
C ILE A 182 1.31 18.08 -7.35
N LEU A 183 0.39 17.91 -6.40
CA LEU A 183 -1.06 18.04 -6.64
C LEU A 183 -1.48 19.48 -6.94
N CYS A 184 -0.83 20.48 -6.34
CA CYS A 184 -1.17 21.89 -6.52
C CYS A 184 -0.51 22.53 -7.76
N ASN A 185 0.43 21.84 -8.42
CA ASN A 185 1.08 22.33 -9.64
C ASN A 185 0.55 21.55 -10.86
N PRO A 186 -0.21 22.19 -11.77
CA PRO A 186 -0.80 21.50 -12.92
C PRO A 186 0.21 20.77 -13.82
N ALA A 187 1.42 21.31 -13.99
CA ALA A 187 2.46 20.68 -14.80
C ALA A 187 3.01 19.41 -14.13
N LEU A 188 3.36 19.49 -12.84
CA LEU A 188 3.84 18.33 -12.07
C LEU A 188 2.75 17.26 -11.93
N PHE A 189 1.51 17.67 -11.69
CA PHE A 189 0.37 16.77 -11.63
C PHE A 189 0.15 16.03 -12.95
N GLY A 190 0.25 16.73 -14.09
CA GLY A 190 0.19 16.14 -15.42
C GLY A 190 1.29 15.10 -15.67
N GLU A 191 2.55 15.45 -15.38
CA GLU A 191 3.70 14.53 -15.52
C GLU A 191 3.55 13.30 -14.60
N TRP A 192 3.07 13.50 -13.37
CA TRP A 192 2.82 12.42 -12.42
C TRP A 192 1.72 11.47 -12.90
N LYS A 193 0.60 12.02 -13.38
CA LYS A 193 -0.51 11.23 -13.94
C LYS A 193 -0.07 10.42 -15.16
N GLN A 194 0.75 11.01 -16.04
CA GLN A 194 1.31 10.31 -17.19
C GLN A 194 2.26 9.18 -16.76
N SER A 195 3.09 9.43 -15.74
CA SER A 195 3.96 8.40 -15.16
C SER A 195 3.17 7.21 -14.63
N LEU A 196 2.06 7.47 -13.91
CA LEU A 196 1.17 6.42 -13.40
C LEU A 196 0.50 5.64 -14.52
N LYS A 197 0.02 6.32 -15.56
CA LYS A 197 -0.59 5.67 -16.74
C LYS A 197 0.37 4.65 -17.36
N GLY A 198 1.64 5.00 -17.52
CA GLY A 198 2.66 4.08 -18.04
C GLY A 198 2.83 2.82 -17.19
N VAL A 199 2.84 2.93 -15.85
CA VAL A 199 2.96 1.71 -15.01
C VAL A 199 1.68 0.87 -15.06
N VAL A 200 0.49 1.48 -15.14
CA VAL A 200 -0.78 0.75 -15.31
C VAL A 200 -0.80 -0.03 -16.62
N GLU A 201 -0.46 0.61 -17.74
CA GLU A 201 -0.39 -0.03 -19.05
C GLU A 201 0.61 -1.20 -19.06
N ASN A 202 1.78 -1.01 -18.44
CA ASN A 202 2.77 -2.08 -18.32
C ASN A 202 2.26 -3.28 -17.50
N ILE A 203 1.59 -3.03 -16.36
CA ILE A 203 1.00 -4.10 -15.53
C ILE A 203 -0.06 -4.88 -16.30
N MET A 204 -0.92 -4.20 -17.05
CA MET A 204 -1.93 -4.84 -17.89
C MET A 204 -1.29 -5.74 -18.94
N LEU A 205 -0.24 -5.25 -19.62
CA LEU A 205 0.51 -6.04 -20.59
C LEU A 205 1.18 -7.27 -19.97
N ILE A 206 1.83 -7.11 -18.81
CA ILE A 206 2.48 -8.22 -18.09
C ILE A 206 1.45 -9.29 -17.70
N LYS A 207 0.30 -8.88 -17.14
CA LYS A 207 -0.80 -9.79 -16.79
C LYS A 207 -1.29 -10.58 -18.00
N GLU A 208 -1.45 -9.91 -19.14
CA GLU A 208 -1.86 -10.56 -20.39
C GLU A 208 -0.80 -11.56 -20.89
N LYS A 209 0.50 -11.19 -20.84
CA LYS A 209 1.61 -12.08 -21.21
C LYS A 209 1.69 -13.31 -20.32
N VAL A 210 1.50 -13.17 -19.00
CA VAL A 210 1.50 -14.30 -18.06
C VAL A 210 0.36 -15.25 -18.38
N LYS A 211 -0.86 -14.71 -18.58
CA LYS A 211 -2.04 -15.51 -18.95
C LYS A 211 -1.79 -16.28 -20.24
N GLU A 212 -1.27 -15.61 -21.27
CA GLU A 212 -1.04 -16.23 -22.58
C GLU A 212 0.05 -17.31 -22.53
N LYS A 213 1.13 -17.08 -21.78
CA LYS A 213 2.17 -18.10 -21.59
C LYS A 213 1.65 -19.34 -20.88
N LEU A 214 0.84 -19.19 -19.84
CA LEU A 214 0.21 -20.34 -19.16
C LEU A 214 -0.74 -21.10 -20.09
N ARG A 215 -1.45 -20.39 -20.98
CA ARG A 215 -2.28 -21.01 -22.02
C ARG A 215 -1.45 -21.81 -23.02
N LEU A 216 -0.33 -21.26 -23.49
CA LEU A 216 0.57 -21.92 -24.44
C LEU A 216 1.27 -23.15 -23.85
N LEU A 217 1.58 -23.12 -22.55
CA LEU A 217 2.11 -24.28 -21.80
C LEU A 217 1.05 -25.36 -21.56
N GLY A 218 -0.23 -25.10 -21.86
CA GLY A 218 -1.31 -26.05 -21.58
C GLY A 218 -1.55 -26.25 -20.08
N THR A 219 -1.26 -25.24 -19.25
CA THR A 219 -1.48 -25.34 -17.80
C THR A 219 -2.96 -25.59 -17.49
N PRO A 220 -3.30 -26.64 -16.71
CA PRO A 220 -4.68 -26.96 -16.36
C PRO A 220 -5.46 -25.78 -15.76
N GLY A 221 -6.78 -25.77 -16.02
CA GLY A 221 -7.70 -24.75 -15.51
C GLY A 221 -7.79 -23.47 -16.35
N SER A 222 -8.47 -22.45 -15.82
CA SER A 222 -8.63 -21.14 -16.46
C SER A 222 -7.83 -20.07 -15.74
N TRP A 223 -7.07 -19.28 -16.51
CA TRP A 223 -6.21 -18.20 -15.99
C TRP A 223 -6.75 -16.80 -16.29
N ASN A 224 -8.02 -16.70 -16.70
CA ASN A 224 -8.67 -15.43 -17.07
C ASN A 224 -8.83 -14.46 -15.89
N HIS A 225 -8.79 -14.94 -14.65
CA HIS A 225 -8.85 -14.10 -13.46
C HIS A 225 -7.62 -13.21 -13.30
N ILE A 226 -6.46 -13.56 -13.88
CA ILE A 226 -5.24 -12.74 -13.81
C ILE A 226 -5.51 -11.34 -14.40
N THR A 227 -6.19 -11.27 -15.53
CA THR A 227 -6.42 -10.03 -16.29
C THR A 227 -7.69 -9.30 -15.86
N ARG A 228 -8.63 -10.01 -15.21
CA ARG A 228 -9.83 -9.40 -14.60
C ARG A 228 -9.53 -8.65 -13.29
N GLN A 229 -8.44 -9.00 -12.61
CA GLN A 229 -8.05 -8.35 -11.36
C GLN A 229 -7.36 -7.01 -11.62
N SER A 230 -7.84 -5.96 -10.96
CA SER A 230 -7.22 -4.62 -10.98
C SER A 230 -6.02 -4.51 -10.03
N GLY A 231 -5.17 -3.52 -10.26
CA GLY A 231 -4.03 -3.20 -9.40
C GLY A 231 -2.73 -3.94 -9.75
N THR A 232 -1.68 -3.63 -8.99
CA THR A 232 -0.31 -4.18 -9.14
C THR A 232 -0.23 -5.62 -8.66
N HIS A 233 -0.98 -5.95 -7.61
CA HIS A 233 -1.10 -7.31 -7.09
C HIS A 233 -2.28 -8.06 -7.70
N GLY A 234 -2.25 -9.37 -7.59
CA GLY A 234 -3.39 -10.24 -7.81
C GLY A 234 -3.16 -11.61 -7.19
N TYR A 235 -4.15 -12.47 -7.28
CA TYR A 235 -4.11 -13.83 -6.78
C TYR A 235 -3.96 -14.80 -7.95
N LEU A 236 -2.98 -15.71 -7.86
CA LEU A 236 -2.80 -16.77 -8.85
C LEU A 236 -3.85 -17.87 -8.69
N GLY A 237 -4.36 -18.09 -7.48
CA GLY A 237 -5.31 -19.17 -7.18
C GLY A 237 -4.63 -20.51 -6.90
N LEU A 238 -3.32 -20.49 -6.58
CA LEU A 238 -2.57 -21.68 -6.23
C LEU A 238 -2.89 -22.13 -4.81
N ASN A 239 -2.97 -23.44 -4.60
CA ASN A 239 -3.15 -24.04 -3.29
C ASN A 239 -1.83 -24.03 -2.47
N TYR A 240 -1.92 -24.38 -1.18
CA TYR A 240 -0.77 -24.36 -0.28
C TYR A 240 0.41 -25.23 -0.76
N GLN A 241 0.15 -26.44 -1.26
CA GLN A 241 1.19 -27.37 -1.72
C GLN A 241 1.92 -26.84 -2.96
N GLN A 242 1.18 -26.25 -3.90
CA GLN A 242 1.71 -25.61 -5.10
C GLN A 242 2.60 -24.41 -4.74
N VAL A 243 2.14 -23.56 -3.81
CA VAL A 243 2.94 -22.43 -3.30
C VAL A 243 4.22 -22.94 -2.60
N GLU A 244 4.10 -23.98 -1.79
CA GLU A 244 5.24 -24.59 -1.11
C GLU A 244 6.27 -25.17 -2.09
N PHE A 245 5.82 -25.81 -3.17
CA PHE A 245 6.68 -26.27 -4.25
C PHE A 245 7.43 -25.10 -4.91
N LEU A 246 6.74 -24.00 -5.24
CA LEU A 246 7.37 -22.81 -5.82
C LEU A 246 8.45 -22.24 -4.90
N VAL A 247 8.18 -22.14 -3.60
CA VAL A 247 9.13 -21.61 -2.61
C VAL A 247 10.33 -22.56 -2.44
N LYS A 248 10.08 -23.86 -2.22
CA LYS A 248 11.14 -24.82 -1.84
C LYS A 248 11.94 -25.38 -3.00
N LYS A 249 11.33 -25.52 -4.19
CA LYS A 249 11.94 -26.19 -5.34
C LYS A 249 12.32 -25.22 -6.46
N LYS A 250 11.58 -24.12 -6.60
CA LYS A 250 11.82 -23.12 -7.64
C LYS A 250 12.38 -21.81 -7.11
N HIS A 251 12.59 -21.67 -5.80
CA HIS A 251 13.08 -20.44 -5.17
C HIS A 251 12.23 -19.21 -5.52
N ILE A 252 10.93 -19.40 -5.78
CA ILE A 252 9.97 -18.33 -6.06
C ILE A 252 9.15 -18.07 -4.80
N TYR A 253 9.39 -16.91 -4.19
CA TYR A 253 8.82 -16.54 -2.91
C TYR A 253 7.53 -15.73 -3.08
N LEU A 254 6.41 -16.36 -2.73
CA LEU A 254 5.08 -15.74 -2.62
C LEU A 254 4.37 -16.17 -1.31
N PRO A 255 3.39 -15.40 -0.81
CA PRO A 255 2.63 -15.75 0.38
C PRO A 255 1.77 -16.99 0.14
N LYS A 256 1.41 -17.70 1.22
CA LYS A 256 0.52 -18.88 1.19
C LYS A 256 -0.83 -18.63 0.51
N THR A 257 -1.26 -17.37 0.44
CA THR A 257 -2.50 -16.96 -0.24
C THR A 257 -2.38 -16.91 -1.77
N SER A 258 -1.19 -17.19 -2.33
CA SER A 258 -0.89 -17.05 -3.76
C SER A 258 -0.96 -15.62 -4.31
N ARG A 259 -0.94 -14.61 -3.42
CA ARG A 259 -0.89 -13.20 -3.82
C ARG A 259 0.48 -12.87 -4.44
N ILE A 260 0.47 -12.39 -5.67
CA ILE A 260 1.66 -12.02 -6.44
C ILE A 260 1.64 -10.53 -6.76
N ASN A 261 2.82 -9.91 -6.82
CA ASN A 261 3.04 -8.59 -7.40
C ASN A 261 3.48 -8.74 -8.86
N PHE A 262 2.62 -8.35 -9.80
CA PHE A 262 2.90 -8.47 -11.23
C PHE A 262 3.99 -7.49 -11.70
N THR A 263 4.26 -6.40 -10.97
CA THR A 263 5.36 -5.48 -11.33
C THR A 263 6.74 -6.12 -11.16
N CYS A 264 6.86 -7.22 -10.40
CA CYS A 264 8.10 -7.98 -10.30
C CYS A 264 8.41 -8.83 -11.54
N ILE A 265 7.46 -8.98 -12.47
CA ILE A 265 7.62 -9.81 -13.66
C ILE A 265 8.10 -8.93 -14.82
N ASN A 266 9.15 -9.36 -15.49
CA ASN A 266 9.76 -8.67 -16.62
C ASN A 266 10.12 -9.68 -17.72
N SER A 267 10.71 -9.20 -18.81
CA SER A 267 11.11 -10.04 -19.94
C SER A 267 12.13 -11.13 -19.59
N SER A 268 12.97 -10.93 -18.57
CA SER A 268 14.02 -11.89 -18.21
C SER A 268 13.53 -13.01 -17.30
N ASN A 269 12.46 -12.82 -16.54
CA ASN A 269 11.98 -13.80 -15.57
C ASN A 269 10.61 -14.44 -15.90
N ILE A 270 9.83 -13.86 -16.82
CA ILE A 270 8.47 -14.31 -17.10
C ILE A 270 8.39 -15.79 -17.52
N ASP A 271 9.38 -16.26 -18.29
CA ASP A 271 9.43 -17.65 -18.74
C ASP A 271 9.65 -18.61 -17.58
N TYR A 272 10.64 -18.32 -16.73
CA TYR A 272 10.92 -19.13 -15.55
C TYR A 272 9.73 -19.19 -14.59
N ILE A 273 9.06 -18.05 -14.38
CA ILE A 273 7.89 -17.95 -13.50
C ILE A 273 6.72 -18.77 -14.06
N THR A 274 6.38 -18.59 -15.34
CA THR A 274 5.24 -19.28 -15.96
C THR A 274 5.46 -20.78 -16.08
N GLN A 275 6.67 -21.22 -16.41
CA GLN A 275 7.07 -22.63 -16.41
C GLN A 275 6.98 -23.24 -15.00
N SER A 276 7.49 -22.52 -13.99
CA SER A 276 7.44 -22.99 -12.60
C SER A 276 6.02 -23.12 -12.08
N ILE A 277 5.13 -22.19 -12.43
CA ILE A 277 3.70 -22.25 -12.11
C ILE A 277 3.06 -23.47 -12.79
N HIS A 278 3.35 -23.70 -14.07
CA HIS A 278 2.85 -24.85 -14.80
C HIS A 278 3.24 -26.17 -14.11
N GLU A 279 4.53 -26.36 -13.82
CA GLU A 279 5.02 -27.55 -13.12
C GLU A 279 4.37 -27.73 -11.74
N ALA A 280 4.20 -26.64 -10.99
CA ALA A 280 3.55 -26.68 -9.68
C ALA A 280 2.11 -27.23 -9.77
N VAL A 281 1.36 -26.81 -10.80
CA VAL A 281 -0.02 -27.26 -11.02
C VAL A 281 -0.07 -28.73 -11.42
N MET A 282 0.80 -29.15 -12.34
CA MET A 282 0.86 -30.54 -12.83
C MET A 282 1.21 -31.54 -11.73
N LEU A 283 2.06 -31.16 -10.76
CA LEU A 283 2.50 -32.04 -9.66
C LEU A 283 1.38 -32.42 -8.69
N THR A 284 0.26 -31.69 -8.67
CA THR A 284 -0.87 -31.92 -7.77
C THR A 284 -2.06 -32.61 -8.43
N GLU A 285 -2.02 -32.87 -9.74
CA GLU A 285 -3.05 -33.62 -10.46
C GLU A 285 -2.69 -35.12 -10.66
N GLY A 286 -1.48 -35.54 -10.25
CA GLY A 286 -1.06 -36.94 -10.20
C GLY A 286 -1.10 -37.50 -8.78
#